data_AF-A0A9W9JXA2-F1
#
_entry.id   AF-A0A9W9JXA2-F1
#
_cell.length_a   1.000
_cell.length_b   1.000
_cell.length_c   1.000
_cell.angle_alpha   90.00
_cell.angle_beta   90.00
_cell.angle_gamma   90.00
#
_symmetry.space_group_name_H-M   'P 1'
#
loop_
_entity.id
_entity.type
_entity.pdbx_description
1 polymer ?
#
loop_
_entity_poly.entity_id
_entity_poly.type
_entity_poly.pdbx_seq_one_letter_code
_entity_poly.pdbx_strand_id
1 'polypeptide(L)'
;MDFRRGGPLHAKVLLSQGPVLLSIWRPQLRDTADGPELRAVEVVADEVFRDDEGNAVDHPGLRLRLSDFTYKELAQKEMGDEDTDIYISGIQLCQYLDAADSKIERALGEQSLAKDVKKRKRSETPSEDIRAGDEARYAEQEERAAKRADHDMDYQEKSST
;
A
#
# COMPACT_ATOMS: atom_id res chain seq x y z
N MET A 1 -27.57 -40.53 -11.42
CA MET A 1 -26.17 -40.18 -11.16
C MET A 1 -25.59 -39.65 -12.46
N ASP A 2 -25.10 -38.42 -12.46
CA ASP A 2 -23.97 -37.96 -13.28
C ASP A 2 -23.76 -36.46 -13.02
N PHE A 3 -22.91 -36.17 -12.02
CA PHE A 3 -22.38 -34.83 -11.80
C PHE A 3 -21.27 -34.60 -12.84
N ARG A 4 -21.56 -33.77 -13.85
CA ARG A 4 -20.52 -33.22 -14.72
C ARG A 4 -19.55 -32.44 -13.85
N ARG A 5 -18.32 -32.96 -13.74
CA ARG A 5 -17.16 -32.26 -13.18
C ARG A 5 -16.88 -31.04 -14.03
N GLY A 6 -17.38 -29.88 -13.60
CA GLY A 6 -16.79 -28.60 -13.97
C GLY A 6 -15.39 -28.56 -13.37
N GLY A 7 -14.37 -28.64 -14.24
CA GLY A 7 -12.99 -28.44 -13.82
C GLY A 7 -12.79 -27.03 -13.26
N PRO A 8 -11.87 -26.84 -12.29
CA PRO A 8 -11.56 -25.52 -11.80
C PRO A 8 -10.96 -24.70 -12.95
N LEU A 9 -11.63 -23.59 -13.26
CA LEU A 9 -11.12 -22.54 -14.13
C LEU A 9 -9.77 -22.08 -13.55
N HIS A 10 -8.68 -22.42 -14.22
CA HIS A 10 -7.41 -21.75 -14.00
C HIS A 10 -7.64 -20.28 -14.33
N ALA A 11 -7.86 -19.45 -13.31
CA ALA A 11 -7.69 -18.02 -13.43
C ALA A 11 -6.20 -17.79 -13.71
N LYS A 12 -5.82 -17.79 -14.98
CA LYS A 12 -4.61 -17.10 -15.40
C LYS A 12 -4.87 -15.63 -15.11
N VAL A 13 -4.25 -15.10 -14.07
CA VAL A 13 -4.12 -13.66 -13.91
C VAL A 13 -3.36 -13.20 -15.15
N LEU A 14 -4.07 -12.55 -16.07
CA LEU A 14 -3.46 -11.85 -17.19
C LEU A 14 -2.74 -10.64 -16.57
N LEU A 15 -1.49 -10.82 -16.19
CA LEU A 15 -0.63 -9.70 -15.83
C LEU A 15 -0.43 -8.87 -17.09
N SER A 16 -0.87 -7.60 -17.01
CA SER A 16 -0.67 -6.47 -17.91
C SER A 16 -0.47 -6.72 -19.42
N GLN A 17 -1.20 -7.65 -20.04
CA GLN A 17 -1.30 -7.73 -21.50
C GLN A 17 -2.45 -6.85 -21.98
N GLY A 18 -2.18 -5.55 -22.09
CA GLY A 18 -3.13 -4.57 -22.59
C GLY A 18 -2.67 -3.14 -22.33
N PRO A 19 -3.29 -2.17 -23.02
CA PRO A 19 -2.96 -0.76 -22.83
C PRO A 19 -3.17 -0.36 -21.38
N VAL A 20 -2.24 0.42 -20.85
CA VAL A 20 -2.35 0.93 -19.48
C VAL A 20 -2.67 2.41 -19.51
N LEU A 21 -3.71 2.77 -18.76
CA LEU A 21 -4.28 4.10 -18.67
C LEU A 21 -3.88 4.76 -17.35
N LEU A 22 -3.70 6.07 -17.39
CA LEU A 22 -3.40 6.92 -16.24
C LEU A 22 -4.49 7.99 -16.12
N SER A 23 -5.07 8.09 -14.92
CA SER A 23 -6.02 9.16 -14.59
C SER A 23 -5.49 9.91 -13.36
N ILE A 24 -5.51 11.24 -13.41
CA ILE A 24 -5.00 12.11 -12.35
C ILE A 24 -6.17 12.91 -11.78
N TRP A 25 -6.38 12.79 -10.48
CA TRP A 25 -7.42 13.49 -9.75
C TRP A 25 -6.78 14.45 -8.76
N ARG A 26 -7.21 15.72 -8.78
CA ARG A 26 -6.70 16.75 -7.88
C ARG A 26 -7.81 17.37 -7.03
N PRO A 27 -7.55 17.64 -5.75
CA PRO A 27 -8.50 18.34 -4.90
C PRO A 27 -8.62 19.80 -5.35
N GLN A 28 -9.86 20.29 -5.49
CA GLN A 28 -10.17 21.67 -5.78
C GLN A 28 -11.19 22.18 -4.76
N LEU A 29 -10.91 23.34 -4.19
CA LEU A 29 -11.88 24.06 -3.36
C LEU A 29 -12.85 24.79 -4.27
N ARG A 30 -14.15 24.55 -4.08
CA ARG A 30 -15.23 25.25 -4.80
C ARG A 30 -16.13 25.95 -3.81
N ASP A 31 -16.41 27.22 -4.05
CA ASP A 31 -17.39 27.95 -3.27
C ASP A 31 -18.80 27.53 -3.69
N THR A 32 -19.58 27.05 -2.73
CA THR A 32 -20.99 26.68 -2.92
C THR A 32 -21.88 27.54 -2.04
N ALA A 33 -23.20 27.49 -2.25
CA ALA A 33 -24.16 28.24 -1.45
C ALA A 33 -24.14 27.85 0.05
N ASP A 34 -23.73 26.62 0.35
CA ASP A 34 -23.65 26.07 1.70
C ASP A 34 -22.25 26.24 2.33
N GLY A 35 -21.30 26.86 1.60
CA GLY A 35 -19.92 27.08 2.02
C GLY A 35 -18.88 26.51 1.05
N PRO A 36 -17.59 26.68 1.37
CA PRO A 36 -16.50 26.12 0.57
C PRO A 36 -16.47 24.59 0.69
N GLU A 37 -16.41 23.89 -0.43
CA GLU A 37 -16.39 22.44 -0.52
C GLU A 37 -15.13 21.96 -1.25
N LEU A 38 -14.45 20.95 -0.70
CA LEU A 38 -13.32 20.31 -1.34
C LEU A 38 -13.80 19.14 -2.21
N ARG A 39 -13.54 19.18 -3.51
CA ARG A 39 -13.93 18.13 -4.46
C ARG A 39 -12.72 17.57 -5.18
N ALA A 40 -12.68 16.25 -5.36
CA ALA A 40 -11.74 15.63 -6.28
C ALA A 40 -12.21 15.90 -7.72
N VAL A 41 -11.36 16.54 -8.50
CA VAL A 41 -11.61 16.86 -9.91
C VAL A 41 -10.62 16.08 -10.74
N GLU A 42 -11.13 15.32 -11.71
CA GLU A 42 -10.31 14.66 -12.71
C GLU A 42 -9.65 15.73 -13.60
N VAL A 43 -8.32 15.74 -13.59
CA VAL A 43 -7.48 16.67 -14.37
C VAL A 43 -6.91 15.99 -15.60
N VAL A 44 -6.68 14.68 -15.51
CA VAL A 44 -6.29 13.81 -16.61
C VAL A 44 -7.20 12.59 -16.57
N ALA A 45 -7.82 12.24 -17.68
CA ALA A 45 -8.76 11.14 -17.79
C ALA A 45 -8.21 10.10 -18.77
N ASP A 46 -7.93 8.91 -18.25
CA ASP A 46 -7.65 7.69 -19.02
C ASP A 46 -6.58 7.88 -20.13
N GLU A 47 -5.48 8.57 -19.82
CA GLU A 47 -4.37 8.75 -20.77
C GLU A 47 -3.55 7.47 -20.90
N VAL A 48 -3.41 6.99 -22.13
CA VAL A 48 -2.58 5.82 -22.43
C VAL A 48 -1.11 6.20 -22.25
N PHE A 49 -0.37 5.44 -21.43
CA PHE A 49 1.09 5.59 -21.32
C PHE A 49 1.85 4.29 -21.66
N ARG A 50 1.14 3.18 -21.85
CA ARG A 50 1.67 1.91 -22.34
C ARG A 50 0.71 1.33 -23.38
N ASP A 51 1.23 0.90 -24.53
CA ASP A 51 0.44 0.25 -25.58
C ASP A 51 0.13 -1.22 -25.27
N ASP A 52 -0.60 -1.88 -26.16
CA ASP A 52 -0.99 -3.28 -26.06
C ASP A 52 0.18 -4.26 -26.24
N GLU A 53 1.27 -3.84 -26.89
CA GLU A 53 2.52 -4.59 -26.99
C GLU A 53 3.41 -4.44 -25.74
N GLY A 54 3.03 -3.53 -24.85
CA GLY A 54 3.70 -3.26 -23.60
C GLY A 54 4.79 -2.18 -23.70
N ASN A 55 4.91 -1.48 -24.82
CA ASN A 55 5.86 -0.40 -25.01
C ASN A 55 5.33 0.92 -24.44
N ALA A 56 6.23 1.80 -24.01
CA ALA A 56 5.88 3.16 -23.65
C ALA A 56 5.41 3.93 -24.89
N VAL A 57 4.26 4.59 -24.80
CA VAL A 57 3.82 5.53 -25.85
C VAL A 57 4.40 6.92 -25.60
N ASP A 58 4.37 7.79 -26.61
CA ASP A 58 4.80 9.18 -26.48
C ASP A 58 3.84 9.95 -25.56
N HIS A 59 4.13 9.88 -24.26
CA HIS A 59 3.34 10.45 -23.18
C HIS A 59 4.23 11.43 -22.39
N PRO A 60 3.73 12.63 -22.05
CA PRO A 60 4.50 13.64 -21.30
C PRO A 60 4.87 13.19 -19.88
N GLY A 61 4.39 12.05 -19.43
CA GLY A 61 4.66 11.49 -18.11
C GLY A 61 3.74 12.02 -17.02
N LEU A 62 4.01 11.61 -15.79
CA LEU A 62 3.32 12.06 -14.60
C LEU A 62 4.04 13.28 -14.01
N ARG A 63 3.32 14.40 -13.90
CA ARG A 63 3.78 15.62 -13.24
C ARG A 63 2.99 15.85 -11.96
N LEU A 64 3.68 15.76 -10.83
CA LEU A 64 3.12 15.97 -9.50
C LEU A 64 3.66 17.27 -8.93
N ARG A 65 2.78 18.14 -8.45
CA ARG A 65 3.24 19.37 -7.77
C ARG A 65 3.46 19.04 -6.32
N LEU A 66 4.57 19.49 -5.74
CA LEU A 66 4.79 19.25 -4.31
C LEU A 66 3.73 19.95 -3.47
N SER A 67 3.21 21.10 -3.92
CA SER A 67 2.07 21.79 -3.29
C SER A 67 0.81 20.93 -3.16
N ASP A 68 0.61 19.91 -4.00
CA ASP A 68 -0.54 19.00 -3.91
C ASP A 68 -0.48 18.13 -2.63
N PHE A 69 0.72 17.98 -2.02
CA PHE A 69 0.96 17.12 -0.85
C PHE A 69 1.25 17.88 0.45
N THR A 70 1.21 19.20 0.42
CA THR A 70 1.47 20.05 1.58
C THR A 70 0.45 21.18 1.68
N TYR A 71 0.30 21.78 2.86
CA TYR A 71 -0.54 22.96 2.99
C TYR A 71 0.18 24.19 2.42
N LYS A 72 -0.59 25.10 1.82
CA LYS A 72 -0.09 26.22 1.01
C LYS A 72 0.98 27.06 1.72
N GLU A 73 0.82 27.33 3.00
CA GLU A 73 1.76 28.15 3.77
C GLU A 73 3.13 27.47 3.92
N LEU A 74 3.17 26.15 4.13
CA LEU A 74 4.42 25.40 4.17
C LEU A 74 5.05 25.27 2.79
N ALA A 75 4.23 25.04 1.76
CA ALA A 75 4.71 25.03 0.37
C ALA A 75 5.41 26.35 0.03
N GLN A 76 4.76 27.48 0.32
CA GLN A 76 5.28 28.81 0.02
C GLN A 76 6.52 29.15 0.86
N LYS A 77 6.55 28.74 2.13
CA LYS A 77 7.69 28.97 3.02
C LYS A 77 8.94 28.20 2.57
N GLU A 78 8.79 26.92 2.23
CA GLU A 78 9.92 26.04 1.96
C GLU A 78 10.35 26.06 0.49
N MET A 79 9.43 26.33 -0.45
CA MET A 79 9.68 26.26 -1.90
C MET A 79 9.53 27.61 -2.63
N GLY A 80 9.06 28.66 -1.94
CA GLY A 80 8.83 29.96 -2.55
C GLY A 80 7.63 29.99 -3.50
N ASP A 81 7.76 30.76 -4.58
CA ASP A 81 6.74 30.86 -5.65
C ASP A 81 6.92 29.78 -6.74
N GLU A 82 8.07 29.09 -6.74
CA GLU A 82 8.34 27.97 -7.63
C GLU A 82 7.80 26.69 -7.01
N ASP A 83 6.56 26.35 -7.35
CA ASP A 83 5.98 25.05 -7.03
C ASP A 83 6.81 23.96 -7.73
N THR A 84 7.68 23.33 -6.96
CA THR A 84 8.62 22.35 -7.48
C THR A 84 7.84 21.13 -7.95
N ASP A 85 8.08 20.73 -9.20
CA ASP A 85 7.44 19.56 -9.80
C ASP A 85 8.30 18.31 -9.66
N ILE A 86 7.66 17.21 -9.24
CA ILE A 86 8.19 15.87 -9.46
C ILE A 86 7.72 15.43 -10.84
N TYR A 87 8.68 15.16 -11.71
CA TYR A 87 8.45 14.67 -13.07
C TYR A 87 8.87 13.21 -13.21
N ILE A 88 7.95 12.36 -13.64
CA ILE A 88 8.20 10.95 -13.96
C ILE A 88 7.81 10.73 -15.43
N SER A 89 8.78 10.44 -16.29
CA SER A 89 8.51 10.22 -17.72
C SER A 89 7.62 8.98 -17.96
N GLY A 90 6.91 8.93 -19.11
CA GLY A 90 6.14 7.74 -19.50
C GLY A 90 6.97 6.46 -19.52
N ILE A 91 8.21 6.55 -19.99
CA ILE A 91 9.16 5.42 -19.99
C ILE A 91 9.44 4.91 -18.58
N GLN A 92 9.66 5.82 -17.62
CA GLN A 92 9.88 5.43 -16.22
C GLN A 92 8.62 4.82 -15.59
N LEU A 93 7.42 5.31 -15.94
CA LEU A 93 6.17 4.71 -15.48
C LEU A 93 6.04 3.26 -15.95
N CYS A 94 6.34 2.98 -17.23
CA CYS A 94 6.37 1.62 -17.75
C CYS A 94 7.39 0.74 -16.99
N GLN A 95 8.60 1.24 -16.76
CA GLN A 95 9.63 0.51 -16.01
C GLN A 95 9.19 0.19 -14.57
N TYR A 96 8.52 1.12 -13.89
CA TYR A 96 8.00 0.88 -12.55
C TYR A 96 6.89 -0.16 -12.53
N LEU A 97 6.00 -0.14 -13.53
CA LEU A 97 4.99 -1.19 -13.70
C LEU A 97 5.64 -2.55 -13.94
N ASP A 98 6.58 -2.66 -14.87
CA ASP A 98 7.26 -3.92 -15.19
C ASP A 98 7.98 -4.49 -13.96
N ALA A 99 8.64 -3.63 -13.19
CA ALA A 99 9.30 -4.00 -11.95
C ALA A 99 8.32 -4.45 -10.85
N ALA A 100 7.13 -3.84 -10.79
CA ALA A 100 6.08 -4.22 -9.86
C ALA A 100 5.46 -5.57 -10.24
N ASP A 101 5.10 -5.74 -11.52
CA ASP A 101 4.57 -7.00 -12.06
C ASP A 101 5.56 -8.15 -11.84
N SER A 102 6.85 -7.93 -12.13
CA SER A 102 7.90 -8.92 -11.90
C SER A 102 8.01 -9.36 -10.44
N LYS A 103 7.79 -8.44 -9.49
CA LYS A 103 7.79 -8.78 -8.05
C LYS A 103 6.58 -9.62 -7.68
N ILE A 104 5.41 -9.34 -8.27
CA ILE A 104 4.18 -10.11 -8.05
C ILE A 104 4.35 -11.53 -8.60
N GLU A 105 4.88 -11.67 -9.82
CA GLU A 105 5.16 -12.98 -10.42
C GLU A 105 6.08 -13.82 -9.55
N ARG A 106 7.19 -13.22 -9.07
CA ARG A 106 8.13 -13.91 -8.18
C ARG A 106 7.46 -14.33 -6.88
N ALA A 107 6.69 -13.46 -6.24
CA ALA A 107 5.98 -13.78 -5.00
C ALA A 107 4.96 -14.92 -5.21
N LEU A 108 4.27 -14.96 -6.33
CA LEU A 108 3.32 -16.04 -6.66
C LEU A 108 4.03 -17.36 -6.99
N GLY A 109 5.15 -17.29 -7.71
CA GLY A 109 5.99 -18.46 -8.02
C GLY A 109 6.63 -19.06 -6.76
N GLU A 110 7.02 -18.22 -5.80
CA GLU A 110 7.55 -18.64 -4.50
C GLU A 110 6.48 -19.20 -3.55
N GLN A 111 5.21 -18.83 -3.74
CA GLN A 111 4.07 -19.38 -2.97
C GLN A 111 3.63 -20.78 -3.41
N SER A 112 4.35 -21.44 -4.33
CA SER A 112 4.12 -22.85 -4.56
C SER A 112 4.60 -23.65 -3.34
N LEU A 113 3.72 -23.86 -2.37
CA LEU A 113 3.87 -24.98 -1.44
C LEU A 113 4.04 -26.23 -2.30
N ALA A 114 5.06 -27.04 -2.01
CA ALA A 114 5.26 -28.27 -2.77
C ALA A 114 3.95 -29.06 -2.80
N LYS A 115 3.59 -29.58 -3.99
CA LYS A 115 2.46 -30.50 -4.12
C LYS A 115 2.68 -31.61 -3.07
N ASP A 116 1.72 -31.77 -2.17
CA ASP A 116 1.73 -32.68 -1.02
C ASP A 116 2.38 -32.21 0.31
N VAL A 117 2.52 -30.90 0.54
CA VAL A 117 2.84 -30.41 1.91
C VAL A 117 1.62 -30.55 2.82
N LYS A 118 1.55 -31.68 3.54
CA LYS A 118 0.61 -31.85 4.66
C LYS A 118 1.10 -31.00 5.83
N LYS A 119 0.41 -29.88 6.12
CA LYS A 119 0.63 -29.09 7.34
C LYS A 119 0.64 -30.06 8.54
N ARG A 120 1.71 -30.03 9.35
CA ARG A 120 1.81 -30.86 10.56
C ARG A 120 0.60 -30.54 11.44
N LYS A 121 -0.03 -31.58 12.01
CA LYS A 121 -1.02 -31.45 13.08
C LYS A 121 -0.31 -30.93 14.33
N ARG A 122 0.06 -29.64 14.39
CA ARG A 122 0.17 -29.02 15.70
C ARG A 122 -1.23 -29.12 16.31
N SER A 123 -1.32 -29.59 17.55
CA SER A 123 -2.55 -29.41 18.31
C SER A 123 -2.90 -27.93 18.24
N GLU A 124 -4.15 -27.64 17.92
CA GLU A 124 -4.73 -26.30 18.06
C GLU A 124 -4.22 -25.71 19.37
N THR A 125 -3.65 -24.50 19.31
CA THR A 125 -3.31 -23.78 20.53
C THR A 125 -4.62 -23.69 21.32
N PRO A 126 -4.71 -24.23 22.54
CA PRO A 126 -5.97 -24.22 23.27
C PRO A 126 -6.52 -22.81 23.32
N SER A 127 -7.83 -22.65 23.10
CA SER A 127 -8.54 -21.39 23.34
C SER A 127 -8.13 -20.85 24.71
N GLU A 128 -7.77 -19.57 24.79
CA GLU A 128 -7.54 -18.91 26.07
C GLU A 128 -8.90 -18.81 26.80
N ASP A 129 -9.26 -19.85 27.54
CA ASP A 129 -10.42 -19.83 28.44
C ASP A 129 -10.09 -18.89 29.60
N ILE A 130 -10.43 -17.61 29.46
CA ILE A 130 -10.44 -16.66 30.57
C ILE A 130 -11.62 -17.03 31.45
N ARG A 131 -11.40 -17.85 32.49
CA ARG A 131 -12.43 -18.11 33.49
C ARG A 131 -12.52 -16.92 34.43
N ALA A 132 -13.68 -16.68 35.03
CA ALA A 132 -13.86 -15.63 36.03
C ALA A 132 -12.89 -15.75 37.24
N GLY A 133 -12.28 -16.91 37.46
CA GLY A 133 -11.23 -17.11 38.47
C GLY A 133 -9.81 -16.78 38.03
N ASP A 134 -9.58 -16.47 36.75
CA ASP A 134 -8.26 -16.18 36.19
C ASP A 134 -7.90 -14.68 36.27
N GLU A 135 -8.86 -13.81 36.59
CA GLU A 135 -8.67 -12.35 36.71
C GLU A 135 -7.53 -11.99 37.66
N ALA A 136 -7.44 -12.66 38.82
CA ALA A 136 -6.37 -12.43 39.79
C ALA A 136 -4.97 -12.77 39.23
N ARG A 137 -4.87 -13.81 38.38
CA ARG A 137 -3.59 -14.19 37.75
C ARG A 137 -3.17 -13.22 36.67
N TYR A 138 -4.11 -12.63 35.94
CA TYR A 138 -3.81 -11.63 34.93
C TYR A 138 -3.43 -10.30 35.58
N ALA A 139 -4.13 -9.89 36.65
CA ALA A 139 -3.80 -8.69 37.42
C ALA A 139 -2.38 -8.78 38.03
N GLU A 140 -2.00 -9.93 38.61
CA GLU A 140 -0.64 -10.13 39.14
C GLU A 140 0.42 -10.08 38.01
N GLN A 141 0.13 -10.65 36.84
CA GLN A 141 1.04 -10.61 35.70
C GLN A 141 1.20 -9.21 35.12
N GLU A 142 0.11 -8.44 35.06
CA GLU A 142 0.10 -7.05 34.60
C GLU A 142 0.89 -6.15 35.57
N GLU A 143 0.66 -6.29 36.88
CA GLU A 143 1.44 -5.57 37.90
C GLU A 143 2.94 -5.93 37.82
N ARG A 144 3.25 -7.22 37.62
CA ARG A 144 4.63 -7.69 37.51
C ARG A 144 5.30 -7.23 36.22
N ALA A 145 4.56 -7.08 35.13
CA ALA A 145 5.05 -6.51 33.89
C ALA A 145 5.30 -5.00 34.03
N ALA A 146 4.38 -4.27 34.66
CA ALA A 146 4.53 -2.84 34.96
C ALA A 146 5.78 -2.57 35.82
N LYS A 147 6.01 -3.37 36.88
CA LYS A 147 7.23 -3.27 37.71
C LYS A 147 8.53 -3.56 36.95
N ARG A 148 8.48 -4.37 35.89
CA ARG A 148 9.65 -4.64 35.03
C ARG A 148 9.89 -3.53 34.02
N ALA A 149 8.83 -2.95 33.47
CA ALA A 149 8.91 -1.81 32.55
C ALA A 149 9.47 -0.56 33.23
N ASP A 150 9.12 -0.32 34.50
CA ASP A 150 9.66 0.79 35.30
C ASP A 150 11.17 0.66 35.60
N HIS A 151 11.73 -0.55 35.51
CA HIS A 151 13.13 -0.79 35.84
C HIS A 151 14.08 -0.64 34.63
N ASP A 152 13.57 -0.51 33.40
CA ASP A 152 14.37 -0.37 32.17
C ASP A 152 14.57 1.12 31.79
N MET A 153 15.08 1.90 32.75
CA MET A 153 15.35 3.34 32.61
C MET A 153 16.85 3.68 32.57
N ASP A 154 17.72 2.73 32.21
CA ASP A 154 19.17 2.98 32.11
C ASP A 154 19.63 3.47 30.73
N TYR A 155 18.71 3.87 29.85
CA TYR A 155 19.07 4.49 28.57
C TYR A 155 19.75 5.84 28.79
N GLN A 156 21.08 5.83 28.79
CA GLN A 156 21.92 7.03 28.74
C GLN A 156 22.04 7.47 27.27
N GLU A 157 21.47 8.63 26.95
CA GLU A 157 21.74 9.33 25.70
C GLU A 157 23.23 9.73 25.68
N LYS A 158 24.05 8.89 25.04
CA LYS A 158 25.43 9.26 24.74
C LYS A 158 25.42 10.42 23.74
N SER A 159 25.56 11.63 24.26
CA SER A 159 25.83 12.82 23.46
C SER A 159 27.15 12.62 22.72
N SER A 160 27.09 12.41 21.41
CA SER A 160 28.29 12.51 20.56
C SER A 160 28.62 13.99 20.39
N THR A 161 29.85 14.35 20.79
CA THR A 161 30.47 15.66 20.61
C THR A 161 31.01 15.80 19.19
#